data_AF-A0A968A702-F1
#
_entry.id   AF-A0A968A702-F1
#
_cell.length_a   1.000
_cell.length_b   1.000
_cell.length_c   1.000
_cell.angle_alpha   90.00
_cell.angle_beta   90.00
_cell.angle_gamma   90.00
#
_symmetry.space_group_name_H-M   'P 1'
#
loop_
_entity.id
_entity.type
_entity.pdbx_description
1 polymer ?
#
loop_
_entity_poly.entity_id
_entity_poly.type
_entity_poly.pdbx_seq_one_letter_code
_entity_poly.pdbx_strand_id
1 'polypeptide(L)'
;MSKESAAWLIIRASGLAILVVCLWNVYHFTLNLIFILLQAYAVAPTEAIIHLPNLRWDPMVHATALGILAFYFLRRGGLVHSWLIREDEQNGRS
;
A
#
# COMPACT_ATOMS: atom_id res chain seq x y z
N MET A 1 27.99 -4.35 -12.91
CA MET A 1 27.15 -4.01 -11.74
C MET A 1 27.53 -4.94 -10.61
N SER A 2 27.83 -4.44 -9.41
CA SER A 2 28.02 -5.31 -8.24
C SER A 2 26.69 -5.95 -7.85
N LYS A 3 26.71 -7.16 -7.30
CA LYS A 3 25.51 -7.90 -6.83
C LYS A 3 24.69 -7.06 -5.84
N GLU A 4 25.37 -6.29 -5.00
CA GLU A 4 24.78 -5.32 -4.06
C GLU A 4 23.96 -4.25 -4.78
N SER A 5 24.50 -3.67 -5.85
CA SER A 5 23.81 -2.64 -6.62
C SER A 5 22.52 -3.20 -7.25
N ALA A 6 22.50 -4.47 -7.66
CA ALA A 6 21.32 -5.14 -8.17
C ALA A 6 20.28 -5.44 -7.06
N ALA A 7 20.69 -5.96 -5.91
CA ALA A 7 19.80 -6.25 -4.78
C ALA A 7 19.09 -4.99 -4.26
N TRP A 8 19.83 -3.89 -4.13
CA TRP A 8 19.28 -2.60 -3.74
C TRP A 8 18.22 -2.08 -4.73
N LEU A 9 18.46 -2.26 -6.03
CA LEU A 9 17.53 -1.86 -7.09
C LEU A 9 16.25 -2.68 -7.04
N ILE A 10 16.36 -3.99 -6.78
CA ILE A 10 15.20 -4.90 -6.61
C ILE A 10 14.34 -4.48 -5.41
N ILE A 11 14.96 -4.15 -4.27
CA ILE A 11 14.23 -3.70 -3.06
C ILE A 11 13.45 -2.40 -3.32
N ARG A 12 14.04 -1.46 -4.07
CA ARG A 12 13.33 -0.23 -4.44
C ARG A 12 12.23 -0.47 -5.47
N ALA A 13 12.47 -1.33 -6.44
CA ALA A 13 11.48 -1.69 -7.46
C ALA A 13 10.27 -2.40 -6.84
N SER A 14 10.48 -3.31 -5.88
CA SER A 14 9.38 -3.95 -5.14
C SER A 14 8.61 -2.96 -4.28
N GLY A 15 9.30 -2.05 -3.57
CA GLY A 15 8.66 -0.96 -2.84
C GLY A 15 7.79 -0.06 -3.74
N LEU A 16 8.26 0.24 -4.95
CA LEU A 16 7.50 1.00 -5.94
C LEU A 16 6.27 0.23 -6.44
N ALA A 17 6.41 -1.07 -6.72
CA ALA A 17 5.28 -1.91 -7.13
C ALA A 17 4.20 -1.98 -6.03
N ILE A 18 4.61 -2.13 -4.76
CA ILE A 18 3.70 -2.12 -3.61
C ILE A 18 3.01 -0.75 -3.49
N LEU A 19 3.73 0.35 -3.76
CA LEU A 19 3.14 1.69 -3.76
C LEU A 19 2.05 1.85 -4.83
N VAL A 20 2.24 1.28 -6.03
CA VAL A 20 1.20 1.27 -7.08
C VAL A 20 -0.04 0.53 -6.61
N VAL A 21 0.12 -0.65 -5.99
CA VAL A 21 -1.01 -1.43 -5.44
C VAL A 21 -1.69 -0.68 -4.28
N CYS A 22 -0.94 0.05 -3.46
CA CYS A 22 -1.49 0.93 -2.42
C CYS A 22 -2.37 2.02 -3.03
N LEU A 23 -1.86 2.75 -4.03
CA LEU A 23 -2.63 3.80 -4.73
C LEU A 23 -3.89 3.25 -5.40
N TRP A 24 -3.83 2.05 -5.96
CA TRP A 24 -4.99 1.36 -6.51
C TRP A 24 -6.08 1.11 -5.46
N ASN A 25 -5.70 0.67 -4.25
CA ASN A 25 -6.65 0.46 -3.15
C ASN A 25 -7.24 1.78 -2.65
N VAL A 26 -6.44 2.85 -2.57
CA VAL A 26 -6.93 4.21 -2.24
C VAL A 26 -7.96 4.66 -3.28
N TYR A 27 -7.66 4.50 -4.57
CA TYR A 27 -8.58 4.83 -5.65
C TYR A 27 -9.93 4.10 -5.53
N HIS A 28 -9.90 2.79 -5.26
CA HIS A 28 -11.12 2.01 -5.03
C HIS A 28 -11.92 2.51 -3.82
N PHE A 29 -11.25 2.86 -2.72
CA PHE A 29 -11.90 3.43 -1.55
C PHE A 29 -12.55 4.78 -1.88
N THR A 30 -11.85 5.66 -2.62
CA THR A 30 -12.38 6.95 -3.06
C THR A 30 -13.60 6.79 -3.96
N LEU A 31 -13.59 5.85 -4.91
CA LEU A 31 -14.77 5.57 -5.74
C LEU A 31 -15.95 5.07 -4.90
N ASN A 32 -15.72 4.20 -3.91
CA ASN A 32 -16.75 3.72 -3.00
C ASN A 32 -17.38 4.89 -2.22
N LEU A 33 -16.55 5.80 -1.71
CA LEU A 33 -16.99 6.99 -0.99
C LEU A 33 -17.79 7.95 -1.89
N ILE A 34 -17.34 8.20 -3.12
CA ILE A 34 -18.08 9.01 -4.10
C ILE A 34 -19.44 8.39 -4.40
N PHE A 35 -19.49 7.07 -4.61
CA PHE A 35 -20.74 6.38 -4.90
C PHE A 35 -21.77 6.51 -3.77
N ILE A 36 -21.33 6.35 -2.52
CA ILE A 36 -22.19 6.54 -1.33
C ILE A 36 -22.71 7.98 -1.26
N LEU A 37 -21.85 8.98 -1.49
CA LEU A 37 -22.25 10.39 -1.47
C LEU A 37 -23.25 10.73 -2.57
N LEU A 38 -23.07 10.20 -3.78
CA LEU A 38 -24.01 10.38 -4.89
C LEU A 38 -25.36 9.73 -4.60
N GLN A 39 -25.38 8.55 -4.00
CA GLN A 39 -26.62 7.90 -3.56
C GLN A 39 -27.33 8.70 -2.46
N ALA A 40 -26.58 9.17 -1.45
CA ALA A 40 -27.15 9.98 -0.37
C ALA A 40 -27.76 11.29 -0.88
N TYR A 41 -27.21 11.88 -1.93
CA TYR A 41 -27.76 13.10 -2.55
C TYR A 41 -29.02 12.84 -3.39
N ALA A 42 -29.12 11.66 -4.05
CA ALA A 42 -30.25 11.32 -4.92
C ALA A 42 -31.55 10.97 -4.16
N VAL A 43 -31.47 10.62 -2.87
CA VAL A 43 -32.63 10.28 -2.05
C VAL A 43 -33.13 11.53 -1.32
N ALA A 44 -34.10 12.22 -1.90
CA ALA A 44 -34.79 13.36 -1.28
C ALA A 44 -35.51 12.92 0.03
N PRO A 45 -35.57 13.79 1.05
CA PRO A 45 -35.90 13.42 2.42
C PRO A 45 -37.39 13.14 2.55
N THR A 46 -37.78 11.85 2.54
CA THR A 46 -39.14 11.46 2.94
C THR A 46 -39.17 10.61 4.20
N GLU A 47 -38.10 9.88 4.52
CA GLU A 47 -37.95 9.22 5.83
C GLU A 47 -36.50 9.30 6.33
N ALA A 48 -36.34 9.79 7.56
CA ALA A 48 -35.08 10.24 8.15
C ALA A 48 -34.21 9.08 8.70
N ILE A 49 -33.92 8.07 7.89
CA ILE A 49 -32.86 7.10 8.18
C ILE A 49 -32.09 6.83 6.88
N ILE A 50 -31.02 7.59 6.67
CA ILE A 50 -30.05 7.27 5.62
C ILE A 50 -29.30 6.03 6.09
N HIS A 51 -29.73 4.85 5.63
CA HIS A 51 -28.91 3.65 5.71
C HIS A 51 -27.70 3.88 4.82
N LEU A 52 -26.57 4.34 5.38
CA LEU A 52 -25.31 4.38 4.65
C LEU A 52 -25.07 2.95 4.12
N PRO A 53 -24.95 2.77 2.79
CA PRO A 53 -24.49 1.49 2.24
C PRO A 53 -23.20 1.11 2.98
N ASN A 54 -23.08 -0.16 3.37
CA ASN A 54 -21.95 -0.65 4.16
C ASN A 54 -20.62 -0.20 3.54
N LEU A 55 -20.01 0.85 4.10
CA LEU A 55 -18.79 1.44 3.58
C LEU A 55 -17.71 0.36 3.67
N ARG A 56 -17.21 -0.09 2.51
CA ARG A 56 -16.19 -1.14 2.47
C ARG A 56 -14.86 -0.54 2.91
N TRP A 57 -14.50 -0.79 4.16
CA TRP A 57 -13.23 -0.35 4.75
C TRP A 57 -12.04 -1.21 4.32
N ASP A 58 -12.28 -2.40 3.74
CA ASP A 58 -11.21 -3.31 3.33
C ASP A 58 -10.13 -2.62 2.48
N PRO A 59 -10.46 -1.84 1.42
CA PRO A 59 -9.44 -1.22 0.59
C PRO A 59 -8.59 -0.20 1.37
N MET A 60 -9.16 0.48 2.36
CA MET A 60 -8.44 1.45 3.21
C MET A 60 -7.45 0.75 4.15
N VAL A 61 -7.86 -0.39 4.73
CA VAL A 61 -6.98 -1.21 5.57
C VAL A 61 -5.81 -1.77 4.76
N HIS A 62 -6.09 -2.31 3.57
CA HIS A 62 -5.06 -2.81 2.65
C HIS A 62 -4.11 -1.69 2.20
N ALA A 63 -4.64 -0.52 1.83
CA ALA A 63 -3.83 0.64 1.46
C ALA A 63 -2.89 1.07 2.60
N THR A 64 -3.38 1.08 3.84
CA THR A 64 -2.56 1.48 5.00
C THR A 64 -1.43 0.48 5.25
N ALA A 65 -1.74 -0.82 5.25
CA ALA A 65 -0.73 -1.88 5.43
C ALA A 65 0.33 -1.86 4.32
N LEU A 66 -0.11 -1.79 3.05
CA LEU A 66 0.78 -1.74 1.90
C LEU A 66 1.58 -0.43 1.84
N GLY A 67 0.99 0.69 2.26
CA GLY A 67 1.66 1.99 2.34
C GLY A 67 2.80 2.00 3.36
N ILE A 68 2.58 1.43 4.55
CA ILE A 68 3.64 1.27 5.57
C ILE A 68 4.77 0.39 5.01
N LEU A 69 4.43 -0.71 4.34
CA LEU A 69 5.40 -1.62 3.76
C LEU A 69 6.20 -1.00 2.61
N ALA A 70 5.53 -0.30 1.68
CA ALA A 70 6.16 0.43 0.58
C ALA A 70 7.10 1.51 1.12
N PHE A 71 6.65 2.28 2.11
CA PHE A 71 7.46 3.32 2.74
C PHE A 71 8.69 2.72 3.44
N TYR A 72 8.54 1.57 4.09
CA TYR A 72 9.66 0.86 4.70
C TYR A 72 10.71 0.45 3.65
N PHE A 73 10.30 -0.18 2.53
CA PHE A 73 11.23 -0.57 1.48
C PHE A 73 11.88 0.62 0.75
N LEU A 74 11.13 1.69 0.50
CA LEU A 74 11.64 2.87 -0.20
C LEU A 74 12.56 3.73 0.68
N ARG A 75 12.19 3.95 1.95
CA ARG A 75 12.93 4.83 2.88
C ARG A 75 14.03 4.11 3.65
N ARG A 76 13.81 2.87 4.07
CA ARG A 76 14.79 2.05 4.81
C ARG A 76 15.43 0.95 3.95
N GLY A 77 15.29 0.99 2.62
CA GLY A 77 15.91 0.00 1.73
C GLY A 77 17.42 -0.18 1.92
N GLY A 78 18.14 0.86 2.38
CA GLY A 78 19.56 0.74 2.76
C GLY A 78 19.82 -0.11 4.02
N LEU A 79 18.92 -0.08 5.01
CA LEU A 79 18.97 -0.93 6.21
C LEU A 79 18.59 -2.38 5.90
N VAL A 80 17.60 -2.58 5.03
CA VAL A 80 17.22 -3.93 4.56
C VAL A 80 18.36 -4.54 3.75
N HIS A 81 18.99 -3.76 2.88
CA HIS A 81 20.16 -4.19 2.13
C HIS A 81 21.36 -4.51 3.04
N SER A 82 21.63 -3.70 4.07
CA SER A 82 22.72 -4.00 5.01
C SER A 82 22.44 -5.20 5.91
N TRP A 83 21.17 -5.46 6.26
CA TRP A 83 20.75 -6.70 6.93
C TRP A 83 20.96 -7.92 6.04
N LEU A 84 20.58 -7.81 4.75
CA LEU A 84 20.76 -8.90 3.78
C LEU A 84 22.23 -9.27 3.60
N ILE A 85 23.12 -8.28 3.47
CA ILE A 85 24.57 -8.51 3.34
C ILE A 85 25.13 -9.16 4.62
N ARG A 86 24.71 -8.69 5.80
CA ARG A 86 25.14 -9.27 7.08
C ARG A 86 24.71 -10.73 7.25
N GLU A 87 23.52 -11.10 6.79
CA GLU A 87 23.08 -12.50 6.79
C GLU A 87 23.89 -13.36 5.81
N ASP A 88 24.28 -12.84 4.65
CA ASP A 88 25.10 -13.57 3.68
C ASP A 88 26.54 -13.80 4.20
N GLU A 89 27.12 -12.79 4.87
CA GLU A 89 28.41 -12.92 5.55
C GLU A 89 28.37 -13.91 6.73
N GLN A 90 27.29 -13.92 7.51
CA GLN A 90 27.12 -14.87 8.62
C GLN A 90 26.84 -16.31 8.16
N ASN A 91 26.24 -16.49 6.98
CA ASN A 91 25.98 -17.80 6.40
C ASN A 91 27.15 -18.37 5.58
N GLY A 92 28.31 -17.69 5.55
CA GLY A 92 29.56 -18.22 5.00
C GLY A 92 29.56 -18.47 3.48
N ARG A 93 28.68 -17.80 2.73
CA ARG A 93 28.59 -17.89 1.27
C ARG A 93 29.32 -16.72 0.62
N SER A 94 30.65 -16.71 0.72
CA SER A 94 31.51 -15.82 -0.08
C SER A 94 31.75 -16.39 -1.48
#